data_AF-A0A3P3VYF6-F1
#
_entry.id   AF-A0A3P3VYF6-F1
#
_cell.length_a   1.000
_cell.length_b   1.000
_cell.length_c   1.000
_cell.angle_alpha   90.00
_cell.angle_beta   90.00
_cell.angle_gamma   90.00
#
_symmetry.space_group_name_H-M   'P 1'
#
loop_
_entity.id
_entity.type
_entity.pdbx_description
1 polymer ?
#
loop_
_entity_poly.entity_id
_entity_poly.type
_entity_poly.pdbx_seq_one_letter_code
_entity_poly.pdbx_strand_id
1 'polypeptide(L)'
;MRMKDKRAEQNADKIRHKELLKANRRKGISFERPEPVLSEKPTILIVCEGKNTEPSYFTQFRLSSATIKPVGEGYNTISLVNRAKQIADDGNYEQVWCVFDKDDFSNTDFDNAIILAESYGFGVAYSNQAFEYWLILHFNDHQGGGMNRNLYNDKLNQLIKPYKLKYDGLKTKIITEDFFQLLDGVDQKTGKERKLLAIERAKRNYNSFNHVNPSIEESTTTVFKLVSELLKYL
;
A
#
# COMPACT_ATOMS: atom_id res chain seq x y z
N MET A 1 53.02 -6.93 -58.98
CA MET A 1 52.18 -6.68 -57.79
C MET A 1 52.23 -7.94 -56.93
N ARG A 2 53.02 -7.94 -55.83
CA ARG A 2 53.30 -9.14 -55.02
C ARG A 2 52.01 -9.56 -54.29
N MET A 3 51.45 -10.72 -54.66
CA MET A 3 50.37 -11.35 -53.90
C MET A 3 50.89 -11.66 -52.49
N LYS A 4 50.34 -11.00 -51.48
CA LYS A 4 50.58 -11.36 -50.08
C LYS A 4 50.06 -12.78 -49.86
N ASP A 5 50.88 -13.60 -49.23
CA ASP A 5 50.59 -15.01 -48.95
C ASP A 5 49.47 -15.12 -47.90
N LYS A 6 48.22 -15.05 -48.37
CA LYS A 6 46.99 -15.08 -47.57
C LYS A 6 46.94 -16.24 -46.58
N ARG A 7 47.67 -17.34 -46.86
CA ARG A 7 47.69 -18.54 -46.01
C ARG A 7 48.57 -18.36 -44.78
N ALA A 8 49.67 -17.60 -44.90
CA ALA A 8 50.54 -17.26 -43.78
C ALA A 8 49.83 -16.29 -42.82
N GLU A 9 49.09 -15.33 -43.36
CA GLU A 9 48.31 -14.34 -42.59
C GLU A 9 47.18 -15.02 -41.79
N GLN A 10 46.42 -15.92 -42.42
CA GLN A 10 45.38 -16.70 -41.75
C GLN A 10 45.92 -17.63 -40.64
N ASN A 11 47.12 -18.17 -40.79
CA ASN A 11 47.75 -18.98 -39.75
C ASN A 11 48.22 -18.13 -38.56
N ALA A 12 48.76 -16.94 -38.82
CA ALA A 12 49.14 -16.00 -37.76
C ALA A 12 47.92 -15.52 -36.95
N ASP A 13 46.81 -15.24 -37.62
CA ASP A 13 45.56 -14.84 -36.95
C ASP A 13 44.97 -15.96 -36.09
N LYS A 14 45.03 -17.21 -36.58
CA LYS A 14 44.62 -18.38 -35.78
C LYS A 14 45.48 -18.55 -34.52
N ILE A 15 46.79 -18.31 -34.61
CA ILE A 15 47.70 -18.40 -33.47
C ILE A 15 47.38 -17.29 -32.46
N ARG A 16 47.24 -16.04 -32.91
CA ARG A 16 46.83 -14.90 -32.07
C ARG A 16 45.50 -15.12 -31.37
N HIS A 17 44.49 -15.62 -32.10
CA HIS A 17 43.18 -15.92 -31.53
C HIS A 17 43.28 -17.01 -30.44
N LYS A 18 44.10 -18.05 -30.67
CA LYS A 18 44.32 -19.13 -29.71
C LYS A 18 45.09 -18.65 -28.46
N GLU A 19 46.00 -17.70 -28.62
CA GLU A 19 46.70 -17.06 -27.50
C GLU A 19 45.79 -16.13 -26.69
N LEU A 20 44.93 -15.34 -27.35
CA LEU A 20 43.90 -14.53 -26.69
C LEU A 20 42.91 -15.39 -25.89
N LEU A 21 42.47 -16.52 -26.44
CA LEU A 21 41.61 -17.47 -25.74
C LEU A 21 42.32 -18.12 -24.54
N LYS A 22 43.63 -18.41 -24.63
CA LYS A 22 44.43 -18.89 -23.49
C LYS A 22 44.64 -17.82 -22.41
N ALA A 23 44.82 -16.56 -22.79
CA ALA A 23 44.96 -15.45 -21.86
C ALA A 23 43.65 -15.18 -21.09
N ASN A 24 42.51 -15.22 -21.78
CA ASN A 24 41.19 -15.08 -21.15
C ASN A 24 40.81 -16.28 -20.27
N ARG A 25 41.29 -17.50 -20.60
CA ARG A 25 41.13 -18.68 -19.72
C ARG A 25 41.95 -18.60 -18.43
N ARG A 26 43.01 -17.79 -18.39
CA ARG A 26 43.89 -17.63 -17.21
C ARG A 26 43.47 -16.49 -16.28
N LYS A 27 42.56 -15.61 -16.71
CA LYS A 27 41.83 -14.74 -15.78
C LYS A 27 40.80 -15.61 -15.07
N GLY A 28 41.19 -16.18 -13.93
CA GLY A 28 40.24 -16.84 -13.05
C GLY A 28 39.07 -15.90 -12.81
N ILE A 29 37.86 -16.37 -13.15
CA ILE A 29 36.64 -15.71 -12.68
C ILE A 29 36.73 -15.78 -11.16
N SER A 30 36.86 -14.64 -10.48
CA SER A 30 36.77 -14.65 -9.03
C SER A 30 35.36 -15.10 -8.68
N PHE A 31 35.27 -16.25 -8.01
CA PHE A 31 34.03 -16.75 -7.43
C PHE A 31 33.80 -16.16 -6.03
N GLU A 32 34.36 -14.98 -5.77
CA GLU A 32 34.07 -14.25 -4.55
C GLU A 32 32.61 -13.78 -4.64
N ARG A 33 31.75 -14.53 -3.95
CA ARG A 33 30.39 -14.10 -3.70
C ARG A 33 30.50 -12.76 -2.97
N PRO A 34 29.94 -11.66 -3.49
CA PRO A 34 29.86 -10.43 -2.70
C PRO A 34 29.22 -10.77 -1.36
N GLU A 35 29.77 -10.23 -0.28
CA GLU A 35 29.22 -10.51 1.04
C GLU A 35 27.71 -10.21 1.02
N PRO A 36 26.88 -11.08 1.61
CA PRO A 36 25.45 -10.85 1.67
C PRO A 36 25.20 -9.57 2.48
N VAL A 37 24.98 -8.47 1.77
CA VAL A 37 24.47 -7.24 2.37
C VAL A 37 23.02 -7.51 2.71
N LEU A 38 22.71 -7.59 4.01
CA LEU A 38 21.33 -7.51 4.48
C LEU A 38 20.87 -6.07 4.21
N SER A 39 20.28 -5.82 3.05
CA SER A 39 19.54 -4.57 2.86
C SER A 39 18.29 -4.67 3.74
N GLU A 40 18.20 -3.85 4.78
CA GLU A 40 16.97 -3.77 5.58
C GLU A 40 15.81 -3.45 4.63
N LYS A 41 14.72 -4.19 4.77
CA LYS A 41 13.53 -3.94 3.95
C LYS A 41 13.01 -2.54 4.29
N PRO A 42 12.62 -1.72 3.30
CA PRO A 42 11.98 -0.44 3.56
C PRO A 42 10.78 -0.63 4.50
N THR A 43 10.65 0.24 5.48
CA THR A 43 9.60 0.25 6.48
C THR A 43 8.61 1.38 6.18
N ILE A 44 7.34 1.01 6.03
CA ILE A 44 6.21 1.91 5.83
C ILE A 44 5.52 2.11 7.17
N LEU A 45 5.60 3.32 7.72
CA LEU A 45 4.88 3.72 8.92
C LEU A 45 3.44 4.10 8.53
N ILE A 46 2.45 3.50 9.20
CA ILE A 46 1.03 3.83 9.04
C ILE A 46 0.48 4.24 10.40
N VAL A 47 0.15 5.51 10.58
CA VAL A 47 -0.37 6.05 11.83
C VAL A 47 -1.87 6.25 11.70
N CYS A 48 -2.62 5.48 12.46
CA CYS A 48 -4.08 5.42 12.43
C CYS A 48 -4.67 6.23 13.60
N GLU A 49 -5.76 6.93 13.31
CA GLU A 49 -6.64 7.52 14.32
C GLU A 49 -7.21 6.44 15.24
N GLY A 50 -7.90 5.45 14.67
CA GLY A 50 -8.46 4.34 15.41
C GLY A 50 -7.39 3.41 15.98
N LYS A 51 -7.67 2.85 17.17
CA LYS A 51 -6.78 1.88 17.84
C LYS A 51 -6.90 0.46 17.29
N ASN A 52 -8.01 0.15 16.61
CA ASN A 52 -8.41 -1.23 16.35
C ASN A 52 -8.61 -1.52 14.86
N THR A 53 -9.60 -0.93 14.19
CA THR A 53 -10.02 -1.36 12.84
C THR A 53 -8.91 -1.25 11.81
N GLU A 54 -8.32 -0.07 11.70
CA GLU A 54 -7.32 0.27 10.72
C GLU A 54 -5.98 -0.42 11.04
N PRO A 55 -5.45 -0.36 12.28
CA PRO A 55 -4.24 -1.11 12.62
C PRO A 55 -4.39 -2.62 12.42
N SER A 56 -5.54 -3.20 12.81
CA SER A 56 -5.80 -4.64 12.62
C SER A 56 -5.99 -5.01 11.15
N TYR A 57 -6.45 -4.11 10.29
CA TYR A 57 -6.48 -4.31 8.84
C TYR A 57 -5.07 -4.29 8.23
N PHE A 58 -4.30 -3.23 8.49
CA PHE A 58 -2.98 -3.07 7.85
C PHE A 58 -1.93 -4.07 8.37
N THR A 59 -2.05 -4.52 9.62
CA THR A 59 -1.19 -5.58 10.18
C THR A 59 -1.30 -6.90 9.43
N GLN A 60 -2.39 -7.15 8.71
CA GLN A 60 -2.60 -8.42 8.01
C GLN A 60 -1.85 -8.51 6.68
N PHE A 61 -1.45 -7.38 6.09
CA PHE A 61 -0.67 -7.39 4.86
C PHE A 61 0.70 -8.06 5.09
N ARG A 62 1.08 -8.93 4.16
CA ARG A 62 2.39 -9.61 4.15
C ARG A 62 3.12 -9.19 2.89
N LEU A 63 4.02 -8.23 3.03
CA LEU A 63 4.80 -7.69 1.90
C LEU A 63 6.10 -8.48 1.73
N SER A 64 6.48 -8.80 0.49
CA SER A 64 7.71 -9.52 0.19
C SER A 64 8.94 -8.62 0.33
N SER A 65 8.82 -7.35 -0.01
CA SER A 65 9.94 -6.40 -0.15
C SER A 65 9.88 -5.17 0.76
N ALA A 66 8.91 -5.08 1.66
CA ALA A 66 8.80 -4.02 2.67
C ALA A 66 8.27 -4.57 4.01
N THR A 67 8.32 -3.74 5.06
CA THR A 67 7.69 -3.99 6.36
C THR A 67 6.66 -2.92 6.64
N ILE A 68 5.50 -3.27 7.17
CA ILE A 68 4.50 -2.30 7.62
C ILE A 68 4.61 -2.17 9.14
N LYS A 69 4.63 -0.93 9.63
CA LYS A 69 4.51 -0.60 11.05
C LYS A 69 3.22 0.19 11.26
N PRO A 70 2.09 -0.48 11.57
CA PRO A 70 0.86 0.22 11.91
C PRO A 70 0.88 0.64 13.38
N VAL A 71 0.45 1.87 13.65
CA VAL A 71 0.37 2.45 15.00
C VAL A 71 -1.03 3.04 15.17
N GLY A 72 -1.80 2.52 16.13
CA GLY A 72 -3.11 3.07 16.50
C GLY A 72 -3.07 3.62 17.92
N GLU A 73 -3.11 4.94 18.08
CA GLU A 73 -2.95 5.59 19.38
C GLU A 73 -4.19 6.36 19.84
N GLY A 74 -5.23 6.54 19.00
CA GLY A 74 -6.45 7.25 19.39
C GLY A 74 -6.33 8.77 19.36
N TYR A 75 -5.46 9.31 18.49
CA TYR A 75 -5.32 10.75 18.26
C TYR A 75 -6.25 11.20 17.14
N ASN A 76 -6.62 12.48 17.16
CA ASN A 76 -7.52 13.10 16.19
C ASN A 76 -6.83 14.22 15.37
N THR A 77 -7.34 14.50 14.18
CA THR A 77 -7.04 15.69 13.36
C THR A 77 -5.53 15.95 13.18
N ILE A 78 -5.15 17.20 13.41
CA ILE A 78 -3.80 17.75 13.41
C ILE A 78 -2.94 17.06 14.47
N SER A 79 -3.51 16.61 15.59
CA SER A 79 -2.73 15.92 16.64
C SER A 79 -2.21 14.57 16.16
N LEU A 80 -2.99 13.84 15.36
CA LEU A 80 -2.54 12.60 14.70
C LEU A 80 -1.37 12.87 13.75
N VAL A 81 -1.47 13.91 12.92
CA VAL A 81 -0.41 14.25 11.95
C VAL A 81 0.87 14.67 12.65
N ASN A 82 0.77 15.49 13.70
CA ASN A 82 1.92 15.88 14.52
C ASN A 82 2.52 14.67 15.24
N ARG A 83 1.67 13.74 15.70
CA ARG A 83 2.15 12.49 16.30
C ARG A 83 2.88 11.62 15.28
N ALA A 84 2.35 11.50 14.07
CA ALA A 84 3.02 10.79 12.99
C ALA A 84 4.39 11.41 12.69
N LYS A 85 4.50 12.74 12.72
CA LYS A 85 5.78 13.45 12.58
C LYS A 85 6.77 13.11 13.69
N GLN A 86 6.34 13.09 14.95
CA GLN A 86 7.20 12.69 16.07
C GLN A 86 7.71 11.25 15.90
N ILE A 87 6.82 10.31 15.59
CA ILE A 87 7.19 8.90 15.41
C ILE A 87 8.16 8.76 14.23
N ALA A 88 7.92 9.50 13.15
CA ALA A 88 8.77 9.51 11.97
C ALA A 88 10.17 10.05 12.25
N ASP A 89 10.28 11.11 13.09
CA ASP A 89 11.57 11.70 13.49
C ASP A 89 12.39 10.79 14.41
N ASP A 90 11.71 9.96 15.20
CA ASP A 90 12.33 9.01 16.14
C ASP A 90 12.77 7.69 15.47
N GLY A 91 12.49 7.51 14.18
CA GLY A 91 12.80 6.27 13.44
C GLY A 91 13.30 6.50 12.02
N ASN A 92 13.56 5.41 11.31
CA ASN A 92 13.89 5.46 9.89
C ASN A 92 12.76 4.78 9.12
N TYR A 93 12.02 5.56 8.33
CA TYR A 93 10.90 5.08 7.53
C TYR A 93 10.99 5.69 6.13
N GLU A 94 10.87 4.85 5.11
CA GLU A 94 10.88 5.27 3.71
C GLU A 94 9.57 5.91 3.30
N GLN A 95 8.48 5.55 3.97
CA GLN A 95 7.16 6.15 3.78
C GLN A 95 6.44 6.30 5.11
N VAL A 96 5.68 7.39 5.23
CA VAL A 96 4.79 7.66 6.36
C VAL A 96 3.41 7.98 5.83
N TRP A 97 2.40 7.33 6.39
CA TRP A 97 0.99 7.51 6.03
C TRP A 97 0.15 7.83 7.26
N CYS A 98 -0.71 8.84 7.15
CA CYS A 98 -1.74 9.14 8.13
C CYS A 98 -3.07 8.54 7.66
N VAL A 99 -3.73 7.76 8.53
CA VAL A 99 -5.03 7.14 8.27
C VAL A 99 -6.05 7.65 9.29
N PHE A 100 -7.15 8.22 8.81
CA PHE A 100 -8.14 8.84 9.69
C PHE A 100 -9.54 8.94 9.07
N ASP A 101 -10.54 9.08 9.91
CA ASP A 101 -11.95 9.11 9.52
C ASP A 101 -12.50 10.53 9.59
N LYS A 102 -13.36 10.94 8.66
CA LYS A 102 -13.90 12.31 8.66
C LYS A 102 -14.81 12.60 9.87
N ASP A 103 -15.48 11.58 10.37
CA ASP A 103 -16.59 11.70 11.31
C ASP A 103 -16.24 12.26 12.69
N ASP A 104 -14.99 12.13 13.12
CA ASP A 104 -14.52 12.63 14.40
C ASP A 104 -14.00 14.09 14.32
N PHE A 105 -14.10 14.73 13.13
CA PHE A 105 -13.50 16.04 12.85
C PHE A 105 -14.48 17.15 12.44
N SER A 106 -14.14 18.38 12.83
CA SER A 106 -14.65 19.56 12.15
C SER A 106 -14.19 19.57 10.68
N ASN A 107 -14.94 20.20 9.79
CA ASN A 107 -14.57 20.26 8.37
C ASN A 107 -13.19 20.94 8.18
N THR A 108 -12.99 22.05 8.87
CA THR A 108 -11.73 22.79 8.87
C THR A 108 -10.55 21.96 9.35
N ASP A 109 -10.71 21.23 10.46
CA ASP A 109 -9.59 20.44 11.01
C ASP A 109 -9.24 19.25 10.13
N PHE A 110 -10.22 18.62 9.49
CA PHE A 110 -9.97 17.54 8.54
C PHE A 110 -9.19 18.03 7.33
N ASP A 111 -9.65 19.11 6.69
CA ASP A 111 -8.99 19.65 5.49
C ASP A 111 -7.58 20.17 5.85
N ASN A 112 -7.42 20.80 7.02
CA ASN A 112 -6.11 21.23 7.52
C ASN A 112 -5.18 20.04 7.84
N ALA A 113 -5.70 18.93 8.37
CA ALA A 113 -4.90 17.75 8.64
C ALA A 113 -4.34 17.13 7.35
N ILE A 114 -5.12 17.11 6.27
CA ILE A 114 -4.67 16.69 4.94
C ILE A 114 -3.51 17.58 4.48
N ILE A 115 -3.71 18.91 4.48
CA ILE A 115 -2.70 19.89 4.06
C ILE A 115 -1.42 19.75 4.90
N LEU A 116 -1.55 19.61 6.22
CA LEU A 116 -0.41 19.49 7.12
C LEU A 116 0.39 18.20 6.84
N ALA A 117 -0.29 17.06 6.67
CA ALA A 117 0.37 15.79 6.38
C ALA A 117 1.13 15.85 5.05
N GLU A 118 0.50 16.41 4.01
CA GLU A 118 1.15 16.61 2.71
C GLU A 118 2.36 17.56 2.80
N SER A 119 2.29 18.59 3.65
CA SER A 119 3.42 19.51 3.88
C SER A 119 4.65 18.84 4.52
N TYR A 120 4.44 17.73 5.25
CA TYR A 120 5.52 16.89 5.77
C TYR A 120 5.98 15.81 4.78
N GLY A 121 5.37 15.74 3.59
CA GLY A 121 5.64 14.69 2.61
C GLY A 121 4.99 13.34 2.97
N PHE A 122 4.00 13.34 3.87
CA PHE A 122 3.30 12.11 4.25
C PHE A 122 2.18 11.80 3.27
N GLY A 123 1.92 10.50 3.07
CA GLY A 123 0.72 10.04 2.41
C GLY A 123 -0.51 10.20 3.31
N VAL A 124 -1.68 10.41 2.70
CA VAL A 124 -2.94 10.55 3.42
C VAL A 124 -3.94 9.52 2.89
N ALA A 125 -4.53 8.76 3.81
CA ALA A 125 -5.54 7.75 3.53
C ALA A 125 -6.73 7.93 4.48
N TYR A 126 -7.69 8.74 4.07
CA TYR A 126 -8.90 9.02 4.84
C TYR A 126 -10.11 8.23 4.34
N SER A 127 -11.13 8.10 5.19
CA SER A 127 -12.48 7.68 4.77
C SER A 127 -13.53 8.70 5.21
N ASN A 128 -14.46 9.04 4.31
CA ASN A 128 -15.58 9.92 4.59
C ASN A 128 -16.89 9.11 4.48
N GLN A 129 -17.55 8.71 5.56
CA GLN A 129 -17.34 9.20 6.94
C GLN A 129 -16.37 8.39 7.79
N ALA A 130 -16.30 7.07 7.59
CA ALA A 130 -15.58 6.14 8.46
C ALA A 130 -14.90 5.00 7.68
N PHE A 131 -13.93 4.34 8.28
CA PHE A 131 -13.13 3.29 7.63
C PHE A 131 -13.97 2.10 7.14
N GLU A 132 -15.08 1.78 7.79
CA GLU A 132 -15.98 0.71 7.34
C GLU A 132 -16.52 0.94 5.93
N TYR A 133 -16.56 2.18 5.44
CA TYR A 133 -16.89 2.46 4.03
C TYR A 133 -15.93 1.73 3.08
N TRP A 134 -14.63 1.78 3.36
CA TRP A 134 -13.61 1.03 2.60
C TRP A 134 -13.87 -0.48 2.62
N LEU A 135 -14.26 -1.03 3.78
CA LEU A 135 -14.60 -2.45 3.91
C LEU A 135 -15.84 -2.83 3.08
N ILE A 136 -16.86 -1.98 3.05
CA ILE A 136 -18.08 -2.19 2.25
C ILE A 136 -17.75 -2.27 0.76
N LEU A 137 -16.82 -1.44 0.26
CA LEU A 137 -16.44 -1.39 -1.15
C LEU A 137 -15.84 -2.70 -1.68
N HIS A 138 -15.36 -3.61 -0.82
CA HIS A 138 -14.90 -4.96 -1.22
C HIS A 138 -16.04 -5.88 -1.70
N PHE A 139 -17.27 -5.60 -1.25
CA PHE A 139 -18.43 -6.44 -1.53
C PHE A 139 -19.50 -5.72 -2.35
N ASN A 140 -19.68 -4.42 -2.10
CA ASN A 140 -20.74 -3.63 -2.69
C ASN A 140 -20.19 -2.55 -3.61
N ASP A 141 -20.74 -2.47 -4.82
CA ASP A 141 -20.45 -1.38 -5.75
C ASP A 141 -21.24 -0.12 -5.38
N HIS A 142 -20.85 0.52 -4.28
CA HIS A 142 -21.46 1.76 -3.82
C HIS A 142 -21.12 2.91 -4.79
N GLN A 143 -22.11 3.64 -5.29
CA GLN A 143 -21.93 4.69 -6.31
C GLN A 143 -21.71 6.11 -5.71
N GLY A 144 -21.04 6.21 -4.55
CA GLY A 144 -20.72 7.50 -3.92
C GLY A 144 -21.88 8.33 -3.32
N GLY A 145 -23.11 7.81 -3.24
CA GLY A 145 -24.20 8.49 -2.51
C GLY A 145 -23.97 8.57 -0.99
N GLY A 146 -24.57 9.55 -0.30
CA GLY A 146 -24.45 9.65 1.16
C GLY A 146 -24.96 8.40 1.89
N MET A 147 -24.25 7.97 2.92
CA MET A 147 -24.62 6.86 3.80
C MET A 147 -24.12 7.15 5.21
N ASN A 148 -25.06 7.34 6.13
CA ASN A 148 -24.76 7.62 7.53
C ASN A 148 -23.92 6.50 8.17
N ARG A 149 -22.84 6.87 8.88
CA ARG A 149 -21.91 5.93 9.53
C ARG A 149 -22.59 4.87 10.41
N ASN A 150 -23.72 5.21 11.04
CA ASN A 150 -24.46 4.29 11.91
C ASN A 150 -25.00 3.06 11.16
N LEU A 151 -25.12 3.12 9.83
CA LEU A 151 -25.57 2.02 8.99
C LEU A 151 -24.43 1.09 8.56
N TYR A 152 -23.16 1.50 8.70
CA TYR A 152 -22.03 0.76 8.17
C TYR A 152 -21.87 -0.61 8.82
N ASN A 153 -21.97 -0.68 10.16
CA ASN A 153 -21.86 -1.94 10.88
C ASN A 153 -22.88 -2.97 10.39
N ASP A 154 -24.14 -2.57 10.26
CA ASP A 154 -25.22 -3.46 9.84
C ASP A 154 -25.08 -3.85 8.38
N LYS A 155 -24.74 -2.89 7.51
CA LYS A 155 -24.49 -3.13 6.09
C LYS A 155 -23.35 -4.11 5.89
N LEU A 156 -22.23 -3.93 6.58
CA LEU A 156 -21.07 -4.80 6.49
C LEU A 156 -21.40 -6.21 6.99
N ASN A 157 -22.09 -6.33 8.12
CA ASN A 157 -22.53 -7.62 8.64
C ASN A 157 -23.51 -8.34 7.71
N GLN A 158 -24.40 -7.63 7.01
CA GLN A 158 -25.24 -8.23 5.97
C GLN A 158 -24.42 -8.81 4.81
N LEU A 159 -23.35 -8.13 4.40
CA LEU A 159 -22.49 -8.53 3.28
C LEU A 159 -21.62 -9.75 3.62
N ILE A 160 -21.16 -9.87 4.88
CA ILE A 160 -20.27 -10.97 5.30
C ILE A 160 -21.02 -12.18 5.91
N LYS A 161 -22.29 -12.02 6.30
CA LYS A 161 -23.12 -13.10 6.85
C LYS A 161 -23.14 -14.38 6.00
N PRO A 162 -23.22 -14.35 4.65
CA PRO A 162 -23.16 -15.56 3.83
C PRO A 162 -21.88 -16.39 4.02
N TYR A 163 -20.79 -15.74 4.44
CA TYR A 163 -19.50 -16.38 4.71
C TYR A 163 -19.36 -16.84 6.16
N LYS A 164 -20.44 -16.77 6.95
CA LYS A 164 -20.47 -17.13 8.39
C LYS A 164 -19.49 -16.33 9.25
N LEU A 165 -19.17 -15.11 8.82
CA LEU A 165 -18.34 -14.17 9.57
C LEU A 165 -19.21 -13.09 10.24
N LYS A 166 -18.63 -12.42 11.23
CA LYS A 166 -19.22 -11.30 11.95
C LYS A 166 -18.14 -10.26 12.24
N TYR A 167 -18.49 -8.98 12.11
CA TYR A 167 -17.67 -7.85 12.52
C TYR A 167 -18.41 -7.08 13.62
N ASP A 168 -17.73 -6.78 14.74
CA ASP A 168 -18.30 -6.00 15.83
C ASP A 168 -17.78 -4.56 15.76
N GLY A 169 -18.39 -3.76 14.88
CA GLY A 169 -18.02 -2.36 14.66
C GLY A 169 -18.42 -1.42 15.80
N LEU A 170 -19.09 -1.92 16.85
CA LEU A 170 -19.53 -1.12 17.99
C LEU A 170 -18.67 -1.35 19.24
N LYS A 171 -18.03 -2.52 19.36
CA LYS A 171 -17.19 -2.85 20.52
C LYS A 171 -15.77 -3.17 20.13
N THR A 172 -15.52 -4.36 19.59
CA THR A 172 -14.13 -4.82 19.42
C THR A 172 -13.43 -4.09 18.29
N LYS A 173 -14.12 -3.81 17.18
CA LYS A 173 -13.58 -3.13 16.01
C LYS A 173 -12.31 -3.81 15.46
N ILE A 174 -12.23 -5.14 15.56
CA ILE A 174 -11.07 -5.91 15.09
C ILE A 174 -11.38 -6.57 13.74
N ILE A 175 -10.48 -6.40 12.78
CA ILE A 175 -10.42 -7.18 11.55
C ILE A 175 -9.64 -8.46 11.85
N THR A 176 -10.38 -9.57 11.98
CA THR A 176 -9.78 -10.90 12.19
C THR A 176 -9.09 -11.39 10.92
N GLU A 177 -8.20 -12.38 11.06
CA GLU A 177 -7.53 -13.00 9.92
C GLU A 177 -8.54 -13.58 8.90
N ASP A 178 -9.54 -14.33 9.35
CA ASP A 178 -10.59 -14.87 8.46
C ASP A 178 -11.35 -13.76 7.72
N PHE A 179 -11.62 -12.64 8.38
CA PHE A 179 -12.27 -11.52 7.73
C PHE A 179 -11.35 -10.83 6.72
N PHE A 180 -10.07 -10.65 7.06
CA PHE A 180 -9.09 -10.13 6.12
C PHE A 180 -8.90 -11.04 4.90
N GLN A 181 -8.79 -12.35 5.09
CA GLN A 181 -8.72 -13.31 3.99
C GLN A 181 -9.95 -13.24 3.08
N LEU A 182 -11.13 -12.98 3.64
CA LEU A 182 -12.32 -12.73 2.83
C LEU A 182 -12.20 -11.42 2.02
N LEU A 183 -11.67 -10.34 2.61
CA LEU A 183 -11.42 -9.07 1.92
C LEU A 183 -10.35 -9.19 0.82
N ASP A 184 -9.32 -10.02 1.04
CA ASP A 184 -8.23 -10.27 0.09
C ASP A 184 -8.58 -11.34 -0.95
N GLY A 185 -9.68 -12.07 -0.74
CA GLY A 185 -10.14 -13.15 -1.61
C GLY A 185 -10.81 -12.70 -2.91
N VAL A 186 -11.33 -13.67 -3.65
CA VAL A 186 -11.98 -13.47 -4.95
C VAL A 186 -13.49 -13.32 -4.79
N ASP A 187 -14.07 -12.35 -5.49
CA ASP A 187 -15.52 -12.22 -5.60
C ASP A 187 -16.07 -13.24 -6.60
N GLN A 188 -16.90 -14.16 -6.12
CA GLN A 188 -17.45 -15.24 -6.94
C GLN A 188 -18.34 -14.77 -8.11
N LYS A 189 -18.93 -13.58 -8.03
CA LYS A 189 -19.81 -13.06 -9.11
C LYS A 189 -19.01 -12.52 -10.28
N THR A 190 -17.87 -11.88 -10.00
CA THR A 190 -17.06 -11.19 -11.00
C THR A 190 -15.77 -11.94 -11.36
N GLY A 191 -15.34 -12.91 -10.54
CA GLY A 191 -14.06 -13.61 -10.68
C GLY A 191 -12.84 -12.75 -10.36
N LYS A 192 -13.02 -11.51 -9.86
CA LYS A 192 -11.95 -10.56 -9.55
C LYS A 192 -11.62 -10.56 -8.06
N GLU A 193 -10.38 -10.25 -7.71
CA GLU A 193 -9.98 -10.00 -6.31
C GLU A 193 -10.76 -8.82 -5.72
N ARG A 194 -11.29 -9.01 -4.50
CA ARG A 194 -12.14 -8.02 -3.83
C ARG A 194 -11.42 -6.71 -3.53
N LYS A 195 -10.13 -6.76 -3.19
CA LYS A 195 -9.31 -5.56 -3.01
C LYS A 195 -9.20 -4.73 -4.30
N LEU A 196 -9.05 -5.39 -5.46
CA LEU A 196 -8.96 -4.69 -6.75
C LEU A 196 -10.30 -4.06 -7.12
N LEU A 197 -11.41 -4.75 -6.84
CA LEU A 197 -12.75 -4.18 -6.96
C LEU A 197 -12.93 -2.97 -6.04
N ALA A 198 -12.50 -3.05 -4.77
CA ALA A 198 -12.59 -1.95 -3.83
C ALA A 198 -11.79 -0.72 -4.33
N ILE A 199 -10.56 -0.93 -4.84
CA ILE A 199 -9.74 0.12 -5.45
C ILE A 199 -10.46 0.74 -6.65
N GLU A 200 -10.98 -0.07 -7.57
CA GLU A 200 -11.70 0.40 -8.77
C GLU A 200 -12.89 1.30 -8.38
N ARG A 201 -13.70 0.83 -7.43
CA ARG A 201 -14.90 1.51 -6.94
C ARG A 201 -14.56 2.80 -6.19
N ALA A 202 -13.60 2.74 -5.28
CA ALA A 202 -13.15 3.90 -4.51
C ALA A 202 -12.56 4.98 -5.42
N LYS A 203 -11.70 4.58 -6.37
CA LYS A 203 -11.11 5.51 -7.34
C LYS A 203 -12.17 6.16 -8.22
N ARG A 204 -13.16 5.40 -8.69
CA ARG A 204 -14.28 5.94 -9.46
C ARG A 204 -15.06 6.98 -8.66
N ASN A 205 -15.43 6.67 -7.41
CA ASN A 205 -16.19 7.58 -6.55
C ASN A 205 -15.36 8.81 -6.14
N TYR A 206 -14.06 8.65 -5.91
CA TYR A 206 -13.16 9.76 -5.63
C TYR A 206 -13.12 10.73 -6.83
N ASN A 207 -12.91 10.21 -8.03
CA ASN A 207 -12.79 11.04 -9.26
C ASN A 207 -14.07 11.78 -9.67
N SER A 208 -15.21 11.60 -9.00
CA SER A 208 -16.42 12.40 -9.26
C SER A 208 -16.41 13.76 -8.56
N PHE A 209 -15.42 14.04 -7.71
CA PHE A 209 -15.29 15.29 -6.97
C PHE A 209 -14.08 16.12 -7.43
N ASN A 210 -14.04 17.39 -7.02
CA ASN A 210 -12.95 18.31 -7.37
C ASN A 210 -11.86 18.40 -6.29
N HIS A 211 -12.10 17.85 -5.10
CA HIS A 211 -11.18 17.78 -3.96
C HIS A 211 -10.75 19.14 -3.41
N VAL A 212 -11.57 20.17 -3.62
CA VAL A 212 -11.33 21.50 -3.02
C VAL A 212 -11.63 21.48 -1.52
N ASN A 213 -12.67 20.77 -1.11
CA ASN A 213 -13.04 20.60 0.31
C ASN A 213 -13.36 19.11 0.58
N PRO A 214 -12.35 18.25 0.73
CA PRO A 214 -12.53 16.82 0.98
C PRO A 214 -13.48 16.49 2.14
N SER A 215 -13.55 17.38 3.14
CA SER A 215 -14.43 17.26 4.30
C SER A 215 -15.91 17.06 3.99
N ILE A 216 -16.41 17.63 2.88
CA ILE A 216 -17.83 17.57 2.50
C ILE A 216 -18.11 16.54 1.39
N GLU A 217 -17.08 15.83 0.93
CA GLU A 217 -17.17 14.83 -0.14
C GLU A 217 -17.52 13.44 0.46
N GLU A 218 -18.73 13.30 0.98
CA GLU A 218 -19.19 12.07 1.63
C GLU A 218 -19.11 10.85 0.69
N SER A 219 -18.86 9.67 1.25
CA SER A 219 -18.68 8.42 0.52
C SER A 219 -17.51 8.44 -0.46
N THR A 220 -16.44 9.13 -0.06
CA THR A 220 -15.12 9.05 -0.68
C THR A 220 -14.13 8.45 0.31
N THR A 221 -13.09 7.81 -0.22
CA THR A 221 -11.98 7.31 0.60
C THR A 221 -10.72 7.38 -0.23
N THR A 222 -9.60 7.75 0.39
CA THR A 222 -8.26 7.70 -0.22
C THR A 222 -7.45 6.49 0.26
N VAL A 223 -8.04 5.60 1.07
CA VAL A 223 -7.43 4.34 1.50
C VAL A 223 -6.99 3.49 0.30
N PHE A 224 -7.68 3.59 -0.85
CA PHE A 224 -7.26 2.91 -2.08
C PHE A 224 -5.86 3.35 -2.57
N LYS A 225 -5.44 4.59 -2.30
CA LYS A 225 -4.10 5.09 -2.66
C LYS A 225 -3.04 4.37 -1.83
N LEU A 226 -3.24 4.30 -0.51
CA LEU A 226 -2.37 3.56 0.41
C LEU A 226 -2.35 2.06 0.06
N VAL A 227 -3.51 1.42 -0.13
CA VAL A 227 -3.53 -0.01 -0.49
C VAL A 227 -2.85 -0.23 -1.84
N SER A 228 -3.08 0.61 -2.86
CA SER A 228 -2.37 0.50 -4.15
C SER A 228 -0.86 0.65 -4.00
N GLU A 229 -0.39 1.49 -3.06
CA GLU A 229 1.03 1.62 -2.73
C GLU A 229 1.57 0.33 -2.10
N LEU A 230 0.86 -0.23 -1.11
CA LEU A 230 1.24 -1.48 -0.46
C LEU A 230 1.32 -2.64 -1.46
N LEU A 231 0.41 -2.70 -2.45
CA LEU A 231 0.42 -3.76 -3.47
C LEU A 231 1.67 -3.76 -4.35
N LYS A 232 2.45 -2.67 -4.42
CA LYS A 232 3.73 -2.64 -5.14
C LYS A 232 4.81 -3.51 -4.47
N TYR A 233 4.59 -3.89 -3.22
CA TYR A 233 5.53 -4.64 -2.39
C TYR A 233 5.09 -6.08 -2.12
N LEU A 234 3.95 -6.52 -2.66
CA LEU A 234 3.52 -7.92 -2.59
C LEU A 234 4.45 -8.81 -3.41
#